data_AF-A0A4P7DYP6-F1
#
_entry.id   AF-A0A4P7DYP6-F1
#
_cell.length_a   1.000
_cell.length_b   1.000
_cell.length_c   1.000
_cell.angle_alpha   90.00
_cell.angle_beta   90.00
_cell.angle_gamma   90.00
#
_symmetry.space_group_name_H-M   'P 1'
#
loop_
_entity.id
_entity.type
_entity.pdbx_description
1 polymer ?
#
loop_
_entity_poly.entity_id
_entity_poly.type
_entity_poly.pdbx_seq_one_letter_code
_entity_poly.pdbx_strand_id
1 'polypeptide(L)'
;MENTTVERPAKHTDNNANRTEYYVQLTIAIVIGLVGVFIRFVPDVIPALGQMGSIFSWIANIAIIIASFLAFRVVFAILGFGKK
;
A
#
# COMPACT_ATOMS: atom_id res chain seq x y z
N MET A 1 48.77 -3.29 11.88
CA MET A 1 47.70 -4.23 11.47
C MET A 1 47.05 -3.61 10.24
N GLU A 2 47.26 -4.23 9.09
CA GLU A 2 46.72 -3.75 7.81
C GLU A 2 45.20 -3.89 7.84
N ASN A 3 44.49 -2.78 7.67
CA ASN A 3 43.03 -2.76 7.69
C ASN A 3 42.52 -3.31 6.36
N THR A 4 42.31 -4.62 6.30
CA THR A 4 41.79 -5.34 5.13
C THR A 4 40.28 -5.25 5.02
N THR A 5 39.67 -4.11 5.34
CA THR A 5 38.29 -3.83 4.93
C THR A 5 38.28 -3.68 3.42
N VAL A 6 38.10 -4.81 2.73
CA VAL A 6 37.76 -4.87 1.31
C VAL A 6 36.45 -4.09 1.17
N GLU A 7 36.53 -2.86 0.65
CA GLU A 7 35.34 -2.10 0.29
C GLU A 7 34.54 -2.94 -0.71
N ARG A 8 33.38 -3.44 -0.26
CA ARG A 8 32.46 -4.12 -1.17
C ARG A 8 32.08 -3.10 -2.23
N PRO A 9 32.22 -3.42 -3.53
CA PRO A 9 31.74 -2.52 -4.57
C PRO A 9 30.29 -2.19 -4.26
N ALA A 10 29.92 -0.91 -4.35
CA ALA A 10 28.55 -0.47 -4.18
C ALA A 10 27.69 -1.31 -5.13
N LYS A 11 27.04 -2.34 -4.59
CA LYS A 11 26.27 -3.27 -5.39
C LYS A 11 25.07 -2.45 -5.82
N HIS A 12 25.12 -1.90 -7.03
CA HIS A 12 23.97 -1.33 -7.71
C HIS A 12 23.05 -2.48 -8.09
N THR A 13 22.55 -3.18 -7.08
CA THR A 13 21.64 -4.29 -7.27
C THR A 13 20.38 -3.65 -7.82
N ASP A 14 20.02 -3.96 -9.06
CA ASP A 14 18.64 -3.83 -9.56
C ASP A 14 17.78 -4.80 -8.72
N ASN A 15 17.58 -4.45 -7.45
CA ASN A 15 16.74 -5.19 -6.54
C ASN A 15 15.32 -4.93 -7.04
N ASN A 16 14.63 -5.98 -7.47
CA ASN A 16 13.24 -5.87 -7.87
C ASN A 16 12.43 -5.11 -6.79
N ALA A 17 12.70 -5.33 -5.51
CA ALA A 17 12.04 -4.62 -4.41
C ALA A 17 12.32 -3.11 -4.35
N ASN A 18 13.43 -2.63 -4.90
CA ASN A 18 13.86 -1.22 -4.84
C ASN A 18 13.41 -0.40 -6.07
N ARG A 19 12.39 -0.86 -6.80
CA ARG A 19 11.89 -0.15 -7.99
C ARG A 19 10.89 0.93 -7.58
N THR A 20 11.10 2.15 -8.09
CA THR A 20 10.23 3.32 -7.84
C THR A 20 8.76 3.05 -8.09
N GLU A 21 8.46 2.28 -9.14
CA GLU A 21 7.10 1.89 -9.52
C GLU A 21 6.35 1.18 -8.39
N TYR A 22 7.04 0.32 -7.63
CA TYR A 22 6.42 -0.40 -6.52
C TYR A 22 6.14 0.53 -5.33
N TYR A 23 7.02 1.48 -5.04
CA TYR A 23 6.76 2.49 -4.01
C TYR A 23 5.54 3.33 -4.38
N VAL A 24 5.45 3.82 -5.62
CA VAL A 24 4.31 4.63 -6.10
C VAL A 24 3.01 3.83 -5.99
N GLN A 25 2.98 2.59 -6.48
CA GLN A 25 1.79 1.74 -6.42
C GLN A 25 1.38 1.42 -4.97
N LEU A 26 2.34 1.15 -4.09
CA LEU A 26 2.09 0.89 -2.68
C LEU A 26 1.55 2.14 -1.96
N THR A 27 2.11 3.32 -2.26
CA THR A 27 1.59 4.59 -1.75
C THR A 27 0.14 4.82 -2.17
N ILE A 28 -0.20 4.57 -3.44
CA ILE A 28 -1.58 4.68 -3.93
C ILE A 28 -2.50 3.73 -3.14
N ALA A 29 -2.10 2.47 -2.95
CA ALA A 29 -2.87 1.51 -2.18
C ALA A 29 -3.11 1.98 -0.73
N ILE A 30 -2.07 2.50 -0.07
CA ILE A 30 -2.15 3.04 1.30
C ILE A 30 -3.11 4.24 1.36
N VAL A 31 -3.01 5.19 0.43
CA VAL A 31 -3.89 6.37 0.38
C VAL A 31 -5.35 5.96 0.22
N ILE A 32 -5.65 5.01 -0.66
CA ILE A 32 -7.01 4.47 -0.83
C ILE A 32 -7.49 3.81 0.47
N GLY A 33 -6.64 3.03 1.13
CA GLY A 33 -6.96 2.39 2.41
C GLY A 33 -7.28 3.41 3.51
N LEU A 34 -6.45 4.45 3.65
CA LEU A 34 -6.67 5.54 4.59
C LEU A 34 -7.99 6.27 4.29
N VAL A 35 -8.25 6.62 3.04
CA VAL A 35 -9.53 7.23 2.62
C VAL A 35 -10.71 6.34 3.02
N GLY A 36 -10.63 5.03 2.78
CA GLY A 36 -11.64 4.07 3.23
C GLY A 36 -11.87 4.09 4.75
N VAL A 37 -10.80 4.12 5.54
CA VAL A 37 -10.88 4.23 7.01
C VAL A 37 -11.60 5.53 7.42
N PHE A 38 -11.26 6.67 6.83
CA PHE A 38 -11.89 7.95 7.19
C PHE A 38 -13.35 8.05 6.74
N ILE A 39 -13.69 7.54 5.55
CA ILE A 39 -15.06 7.53 5.03
C ILE A 39 -16.02 6.84 6.01
N ARG A 40 -15.57 5.80 6.71
CA ARG A 40 -16.37 5.09 7.73
C ARG A 40 -16.95 6.03 8.80
N PHE A 41 -16.23 7.09 9.15
CA PHE A 41 -16.59 8.00 10.25
C PHE A 41 -17.31 9.27 9.77
N VAL A 42 -17.56 9.42 8.47
CA VAL A 42 -18.26 10.59 7.93
C VAL A 42 -19.65 10.80 8.54
N PRO A 43 -20.49 9.75 8.73
CA PRO A 43 -21.80 9.90 9.38
C PRO A 43 -21.72 10.38 10.83
N ASP A 44 -20.62 10.08 11.53
CA ASP A 44 -20.41 10.48 12.93
C ASP A 44 -20.01 11.96 13.04
N VAL A 45 -19.31 12.48 12.02
CA VAL A 45 -18.86 13.89 11.95
C VAL A 45 -19.90 14.80 11.33
N ILE A 46 -20.74 14.28 10.42
CA ILE A 46 -21.76 15.04 9.70
C ILE A 46 -23.15 14.52 10.13
N PRO A 47 -23.81 15.16 11.12
CA PRO A 47 -25.08 14.68 11.68
C PRO A 47 -26.20 14.49 10.64
N ALA A 48 -26.21 15.30 9.58
CA ALA A 48 -27.17 15.18 8.47
C ALA A 48 -27.07 13.84 7.72
N LEU A 49 -25.94 13.13 7.82
CA LEU A 49 -25.69 11.84 7.19
C LEU A 49 -25.81 10.65 8.17
N GLY A 50 -26.21 10.88 9.42
CA GLY A 50 -26.22 9.85 10.47
C GLY A 50 -27.08 8.61 10.16
N GLN A 51 -28.16 8.76 9.37
CA GLN A 51 -28.98 7.63 8.93
C GLN A 51 -28.34 6.79 7.81
N MET A 52 -27.26 7.27 7.20
CA MET A 52 -26.56 6.59 6.11
C MET A 52 -25.38 5.73 6.59
N GLY A 53 -25.24 5.49 7.90
CA GLY A 53 -24.13 4.73 8.50
C GLY A 53 -23.79 3.43 7.77
N SER A 54 -24.80 2.65 7.40
CA SER A 54 -24.61 1.41 6.65
C SER A 54 -23.94 1.63 5.29
N ILE A 55 -24.39 2.62 4.52
CA ILE A 55 -23.85 2.93 3.17
C ILE A 55 -22.37 3.32 3.27
N PHE A 56 -22.02 4.19 4.21
CA PHE A 56 -20.62 4.58 4.43
C PHE A 56 -19.75 3.41 4.89
N SER A 57 -20.30 2.50 5.70
CA SER A 57 -19.61 1.26 6.09
C SER A 57 -19.35 0.35 4.88
N TRP A 58 -20.31 0.19 3.97
CA TRP A 58 -20.12 -0.57 2.72
C TRP A 58 -19.04 0.05 1.84
N ILE A 59 -19.08 1.36 1.63
CA ILE A 59 -18.07 2.09 0.84
C ILE A 59 -16.67 1.93 1.46
N ALA A 60 -16.56 2.10 2.78
CA ALA A 60 -15.31 1.91 3.50
C ALA A 60 -14.76 0.48 3.31
N ASN A 61 -15.61 -0.54 3.48
CA ASN A 61 -15.21 -1.94 3.31
C ASN A 61 -14.73 -2.23 1.87
N ILE A 62 -15.45 -1.73 0.86
CA ILE A 62 -15.04 -1.86 -0.55
C ILE A 62 -13.69 -1.19 -0.79
N ALA A 63 -13.47 0.01 -0.27
CA ALA A 63 -12.20 0.72 -0.39
C ALA A 63 -11.04 -0.07 0.25
N ILE A 64 -11.26 -0.66 1.44
CA ILE A 64 -10.27 -1.53 2.10
C ILE A 64 -9.97 -2.79 1.28
N ILE A 65 -10.98 -3.42 0.68
CA ILE A 65 -10.79 -4.59 -0.18
C ILE A 65 -9.93 -4.22 -1.40
N ILE A 66 -10.24 -3.11 -2.07
CA ILE A 66 -9.48 -2.63 -3.23
C ILE A 66 -8.04 -2.28 -2.84
N ALA A 67 -7.85 -1.54 -1.75
CA ALA A 67 -6.53 -1.20 -1.23
C ALA A 67 -5.70 -2.45 -0.92
N SER A 68 -6.30 -3.43 -0.23
CA SER A 68 -5.65 -4.69 0.12
C SER A 68 -5.25 -5.48 -1.12
N PHE A 69 -6.15 -5.60 -2.10
CA PHE A 69 -5.87 -6.27 -3.36
C PHE A 69 -4.69 -5.62 -4.10
N LEU A 70 -4.65 -4.28 -4.19
CA LEU A 70 -3.54 -3.56 -4.82
C LEU A 70 -2.22 -3.77 -4.06
N ALA A 71 -2.23 -3.66 -2.73
CA ALA A 71 -1.05 -3.87 -1.91
C ALA A 71 -0.50 -5.30 -2.08
N PHE A 72 -1.35 -6.33 -2.02
CA PHE A 72 -0.92 -7.71 -2.23
C PHE A 72 -0.39 -7.94 -3.64
N ARG A 73 -1.02 -7.35 -4.67
CA ARG A 73 -0.53 -7.43 -6.05
C ARG A 73 0.90 -6.86 -6.17
N VAL A 74 1.18 -5.71 -5.55
CA VAL A 74 2.52 -5.11 -5.53
C VAL A 74 3.52 -6.01 -4.80
N VAL A 75 3.15 -6.52 -3.62
CA VAL A 75 4.00 -7.43 -2.84
C VAL A 75 4.32 -8.70 -3.62
N PHE A 76 3.35 -9.32 -4.28
CA PHE A 76 3.57 -10.50 -5.09
C PHE A 76 4.48 -10.21 -6.30
N ALA A 77 4.34 -9.04 -6.92
CA ALA A 77 5.24 -8.61 -7.99
C ALA A 77 6.68 -8.38 -7.49
N ILE A 78 6.85 -7.80 -6.30
CA ILE A 78 8.16 -7.64 -5.65
C ILE A 78 8.80 -9.02 -5.39
N LEU A 79 8.03 -9.97 -4.88
CA LEU A 79 8.48 -11.34 -4.59
C LEU A 79 8.70 -12.18 -5.85
N GLY A 80 8.32 -11.68 -7.03
CA GLY A 80 8.50 -12.37 -8.31
C GLY A 80 7.50 -13.50 -8.58
N PHE A 81 6.38 -13.54 -7.86
CA PHE A 81 5.30 -14.48 -8.17
C PHE A 81 4.73 -14.17 -9.56
N GLY A 82 4.72 -15.18 -10.44
CA GLY A 82 4.19 -15.05 -11.81
C GLY A 82 5.23 -14.76 -12.90
N LYS A 83 6.52 -14.61 -12.56
CA LYS A 83 7.61 -14.67 -13.55
C LYS A 83 7.84 -16.15 -13.93
N LYS A 84 7.26 -16.58 -15.05
CA LYS A 84 7.73 -17.75 -15.81
C LYS A 84 8.73 -17.28 -16.86
#